data_AF-A0A6H1ZLM6-F1
#
_entry.id   AF-A0A6H1ZLM6-F1
#
_cell.length_a   1.000
_cell.length_b   1.000
_cell.length_c   1.000
_cell.angle_alpha   90.00
_cell.angle_beta   90.00
_cell.angle_gamma   90.00
#
_symmetry.space_group_name_H-M   'P 1'
#
loop_
_entity.id
_entity.type
_entity.pdbx_description
1 polymer ?
#
loop_
_entity_poly.entity_id
_entity_poly.type
_entity_poly.pdbx_seq_one_letter_code
_entity_poly.pdbx_strand_id
1 'polypeptide(L)'
;MAYNAGVKQSYTGGSTGVMYTDRRDFYLTPNTVAELYKTASPFTSVLGRFGTKRTYDPDFKLFEHRAGWLNMKCYLAQATAALTEGTAITTVRLDNGAGALTGYFSTETEAEGTVLDVWDSTCTTHKTTGYISIITKGTTYHTVSYYPIWVAVSGTTAFADNDVAFIQTNAREEGGKATHAWDSPMEVVYNTSAIMKTSLEITGTLLAMSQLRGGSNELARFRDLKAKEHKIKQAKALYFSRRYGGTDEAIGGTTPDKFVGPNGRRVRTMHGIIPVIEDYNSASNVHNITMASYTWDDFVDDIVVWFEYSNDNMVKWLFCGDAVMAFFSKIGSSGFIDGGTFQLNLNMNASETKLGINVNTLETGMGSIRLVRDQLFSKGFNDTVGSVRPFTGWGVLVDPENISKVIFRPDKYQTGLADNSYGGELLLEQYFSDWGLGITLAETHHMLKFA
;
A
#
# COMPACT_ATOMS: atom_id res chain seq x y z
N MET A 1 -70.47 20.43 4.83
CA MET A 1 -69.04 20.14 4.58
C MET A 1 -68.91 18.64 4.41
N ALA A 2 -68.83 18.18 3.16
CA ALA A 2 -68.84 16.76 2.81
C ALA A 2 -67.53 16.40 2.09
N TYR A 3 -66.83 15.41 2.61
CA TYR A 3 -65.61 14.86 2.03
C TYR A 3 -65.99 13.95 0.86
N ASN A 4 -65.86 14.45 -0.37
CA ASN A 4 -65.97 13.64 -1.57
C ASN A 4 -64.56 13.17 -1.97
N ALA A 5 -64.34 11.86 -1.85
CA ALA A 5 -63.15 11.18 -2.36
C ALA A 5 -63.08 11.36 -3.88
N GLY A 6 -62.28 12.32 -4.33
CA GLY A 6 -62.03 12.57 -5.74
C GLY A 6 -61.15 11.46 -6.32
N VAL A 7 -61.78 10.45 -6.90
CA VAL A 7 -61.17 9.55 -7.89
C VAL A 7 -60.72 10.43 -9.05
N LYS A 8 -59.41 10.68 -9.18
CA LYS A 8 -58.86 11.32 -10.39
C LYS A 8 -58.90 10.30 -11.53
N GLN A 9 -59.91 10.44 -12.38
CA GLN A 9 -59.96 9.80 -13.69
C GLN A 9 -58.72 10.23 -14.51
N SER A 10 -57.89 9.27 -14.87
CA SER A 10 -56.86 9.44 -15.88
C SER A 10 -57.47 9.13 -17.26
N TYR A 11 -58.09 10.15 -17.90
CA TYR A 11 -57.97 10.48 -19.35
C TYR A 11 -59.25 11.04 -20.02
N THR A 12 -59.07 12.10 -20.83
CA THR A 12 -59.93 12.46 -22.00
C THR A 12 -59.11 13.23 -23.07
N GLY A 13 -58.79 12.58 -24.21
CA GLY A 13 -58.40 13.14 -25.53
C GLY A 13 -57.02 13.84 -25.65
N GLY A 14 -56.26 13.83 -26.75
CA GLY A 14 -56.47 13.35 -28.13
C GLY A 14 -55.12 13.31 -28.90
N SER A 15 -55.22 12.97 -30.18
CA SER A 15 -54.16 12.67 -31.16
C SER A 15 -52.86 13.50 -31.10
N THR A 16 -51.74 12.83 -31.38
CA THR A 16 -50.34 13.29 -31.60
C THR A 16 -49.49 13.67 -30.39
N GLY A 17 -48.52 12.79 -30.07
CA GLY A 17 -47.39 13.07 -29.18
C GLY A 17 -47.38 12.24 -27.89
N VAL A 18 -46.82 11.03 -27.93
CA VAL A 18 -46.55 10.24 -26.70
C VAL A 18 -45.32 10.83 -26.01
N MET A 19 -45.54 11.85 -25.17
CA MET A 19 -44.55 12.28 -24.18
C MET A 19 -44.71 11.41 -22.93
N TYR A 20 -43.77 10.49 -22.72
CA TYR A 20 -43.58 9.78 -21.45
C TYR A 20 -43.33 10.80 -20.33
N THR A 21 -44.37 11.22 -19.61
CA THR A 21 -44.26 12.11 -18.44
C THR A 21 -44.47 11.39 -17.11
N ASP A 22 -44.63 10.07 -17.12
CA ASP A 22 -44.45 9.26 -15.91
C ASP A 22 -42.96 8.93 -15.74
N ARG A 23 -42.16 9.94 -15.37
CA ARG A 23 -40.84 9.72 -14.76
C ARG A 23 -41.02 9.40 -13.28
N ARG A 24 -41.79 8.36 -12.96
CA ARG A 24 -41.62 7.71 -11.66
C ARG A 24 -40.27 7.01 -11.71
N ASP A 25 -39.31 7.64 -11.06
CA ASP A 25 -37.98 7.10 -10.84
C ASP A 25 -38.12 5.85 -9.97
N PHE A 26 -38.19 4.68 -10.59
CA PHE A 26 -38.34 3.39 -9.91
C PHE A 26 -37.06 2.96 -9.18
N TYR A 27 -36.02 3.78 -9.21
CA TYR A 27 -34.72 3.48 -8.63
C TYR A 27 -34.55 4.24 -7.31
N LEU A 28 -34.38 3.49 -6.22
CA LEU A 28 -34.17 4.04 -4.88
C LEU A 28 -32.90 4.92 -4.77
N THR A 29 -31.97 4.87 -5.73
CA THR A 29 -30.84 5.79 -5.90
C THR A 29 -30.21 5.64 -7.32
N PRO A 30 -30.46 6.55 -8.29
CA PRO A 30 -30.03 6.34 -9.69
C PRO A 30 -28.62 6.84 -10.04
N ASN A 31 -27.96 7.64 -9.18
CA ASN A 31 -26.76 8.39 -9.59
C ASN A 31 -25.60 8.39 -8.61
N THR A 32 -25.60 7.48 -7.65
CA THR A 32 -24.40 7.19 -6.88
C THR A 32 -24.22 5.69 -6.85
N VAL A 33 -23.03 5.22 -7.17
CA VAL A 33 -22.58 3.88 -6.73
C VAL A 33 -22.35 3.98 -5.23
N ALA A 34 -23.44 4.23 -4.47
CA ALA A 34 -23.43 4.08 -3.03
C ALA A 34 -22.94 2.66 -2.77
N GLU A 35 -22.00 2.51 -1.83
CA GLU A 35 -21.29 1.26 -1.58
C GLU A 35 -22.24 0.20 -0.98
N LEU A 36 -23.17 -0.33 -1.77
CA LEU A 36 -24.24 -1.22 -1.28
C LEU A 36 -23.72 -2.63 -0.92
N TYR A 37 -22.44 -2.92 -1.17
CA TYR A 37 -21.85 -4.26 -1.05
C TYR A 37 -20.45 -4.22 -0.43
N LYS A 38 -20.33 -3.58 0.75
CA LYS A 38 -19.06 -3.40 1.47
C LYS A 38 -18.45 -4.71 1.97
N THR A 39 -19.29 -5.72 2.21
CA THR A 39 -18.87 -7.06 2.64
C THR A 39 -18.17 -7.86 1.54
N ALA A 40 -18.46 -7.58 0.25
CA ALA A 40 -17.88 -8.31 -0.87
C ALA A 40 -16.51 -7.76 -1.31
N SER A 41 -16.23 -6.49 -1.00
CA SER A 41 -14.91 -5.87 -1.19
C SER A 41 -14.65 -4.88 -0.05
N PRO A 42 -14.18 -5.36 1.09
CA PRO A 42 -13.89 -4.50 2.24
C PRO A 42 -12.78 -3.50 1.91
N PHE A 43 -11.74 -3.93 1.18
CA PHE A 43 -10.60 -3.08 0.85
C PHE A 43 -10.98 -1.80 0.10
N THR A 44 -11.80 -1.91 -0.94
CA THR A 44 -12.24 -0.74 -1.72
C THR A 44 -13.06 0.24 -0.88
N SER A 45 -13.87 -0.29 0.05
CA SER A 45 -14.75 0.49 0.92
C SER A 45 -13.96 1.22 2.02
N VAL A 46 -12.94 0.56 2.58
CA VAL A 46 -12.06 1.18 3.58
C VAL A 46 -11.15 2.23 2.93
N LEU A 47 -10.63 1.95 1.73
CA LEU A 47 -9.77 2.88 0.99
C LEU A 47 -10.46 4.23 0.69
N GLY A 48 -11.78 4.22 0.46
CA GLY A 48 -12.56 5.44 0.30
C GLY A 48 -12.55 6.38 1.52
N ARG A 49 -12.22 5.87 2.72
CA ARG A 49 -12.07 6.67 3.94
C ARG A 49 -10.64 7.06 4.29
N PHE A 50 -9.65 6.27 3.88
CA PHE A 50 -8.23 6.60 4.11
C PHE A 50 -7.82 7.87 3.38
N GLY A 51 -8.36 8.09 2.18
CA GLY A 51 -8.26 9.36 1.49
C GLY A 51 -8.53 9.22 0.01
N THR A 52 -9.18 10.21 -0.58
CA THR A 52 -9.42 10.26 -2.03
C THR A 52 -8.72 11.47 -2.62
N LYS A 53 -7.83 11.25 -3.59
CA LYS A 53 -7.14 12.30 -4.34
C LYS A 53 -7.62 12.26 -5.79
N ARG A 54 -7.74 13.42 -6.42
CA ARG A 54 -8.08 13.52 -7.85
C ARG A 54 -6.82 13.87 -8.64
N THR A 55 -6.59 13.18 -9.75
CA THR A 55 -5.48 13.48 -10.66
C THR A 55 -6.01 13.83 -12.06
N TYR A 56 -5.27 14.68 -12.76
CA TYR A 56 -5.48 14.95 -14.19
C TYR A 56 -4.56 14.12 -15.09
N ASP A 57 -3.59 13.42 -14.50
CA ASP A 57 -2.69 12.50 -15.20
C ASP A 57 -3.01 11.06 -14.82
N PRO A 58 -3.28 10.16 -15.79
CA PRO A 58 -3.42 8.73 -15.50
C PRO A 58 -2.12 8.03 -15.06
N ASP A 59 -0.96 8.65 -15.24
CA ASP A 59 0.32 8.22 -14.67
C ASP A 59 0.78 9.28 -13.66
N PHE A 60 0.36 9.09 -12.41
CA PHE A 60 0.51 10.12 -11.40
C PHE A 60 1.79 9.91 -10.59
N LYS A 61 2.40 11.06 -10.24
CA LYS A 61 3.56 11.12 -9.37
C LYS A 61 3.12 11.39 -7.93
N LEU A 62 3.73 10.69 -7.01
CA LEU A 62 3.62 10.90 -5.58
C LEU A 62 4.97 11.37 -5.08
N PHE A 63 4.95 12.29 -4.12
CA PHE A 63 6.16 12.73 -3.46
C PHE A 63 6.26 12.05 -2.11
N GLU A 64 7.43 11.48 -1.86
CA GLU A 64 7.76 10.83 -0.61
C GLU A 64 8.87 11.60 0.07
N HIS A 65 8.80 11.66 1.39
CA HIS A 65 9.85 12.25 2.21
C HIS A 65 10.24 11.23 3.26
N ARG A 66 11.47 10.72 3.15
CA ARG A 66 12.08 9.88 4.19
C ARG A 66 12.82 10.79 5.16
N ALA A 67 12.33 10.83 6.39
CA ALA A 67 13.00 11.54 7.47
C ALA A 67 14.30 10.81 7.87
N GLY A 68 15.43 11.23 7.31
CA GLY A 68 16.75 10.65 7.64
C GLY A 68 17.27 10.98 9.04
N TRP A 69 16.54 11.78 9.83
CA TRP A 69 17.02 12.27 11.13
C TRP A 69 16.97 11.22 12.25
N LEU A 70 16.21 10.13 12.10
CA LEU A 70 16.15 9.08 13.11
C LEU A 70 17.30 8.06 12.95
N ASN A 71 17.62 7.69 11.72
CA ASN A 71 18.66 6.71 11.39
C ASN A 71 19.86 7.40 10.73
N MET A 72 20.57 8.21 11.51
CA MET A 72 21.76 8.93 11.04
C MET A 72 22.99 7.99 11.10
N LYS A 73 23.20 7.19 10.05
CA LYS A 73 24.35 6.30 9.95
C LYS A 73 25.05 6.38 8.59
N CYS A 74 26.35 6.13 8.60
CA CYS A 74 27.16 5.85 7.42
C CYS A 74 28.06 4.64 7.70
N TYR A 75 28.70 4.12 6.65
CA TYR A 75 29.57 2.96 6.76
C TYR A 75 30.98 3.32 6.30
N LEU A 76 31.96 2.62 6.86
CA LEU A 76 33.36 2.76 6.47
C LEU A 76 33.64 1.85 5.27
N ALA A 77 34.16 2.42 4.19
CA ALA A 77 34.37 1.72 2.92
C ALA A 77 35.78 1.13 2.74
N GLN A 78 36.61 1.17 3.79
CA GLN A 78 37.95 0.61 3.74
C GLN A 78 38.51 0.34 5.13
N ALA A 79 39.43 -0.62 5.19
CA ALA A 79 40.28 -0.79 6.36
C ALA A 79 41.31 0.36 6.47
N THR A 80 41.60 0.79 7.69
CA THR A 80 42.61 1.83 7.97
C THR A 80 43.61 1.35 9.02
N ALA A 81 44.75 2.03 9.14
CA ALA A 81 45.75 1.76 10.19
C ALA A 81 45.17 1.98 11.60
N ALA A 82 45.92 1.54 12.62
CA ALA A 82 45.54 1.69 14.01
C ALA A 82 45.25 3.15 14.36
N LEU A 83 44.12 3.37 15.03
CA LEU A 83 43.64 4.64 15.52
C LEU A 83 44.46 5.07 16.73
N THR A 84 44.80 6.35 16.80
CA THR A 84 45.44 6.98 17.96
C THR A 84 44.67 8.24 18.31
N GLU A 85 44.33 8.40 19.57
CA GLU A 85 43.62 9.59 20.07
C GLU A 85 44.38 10.88 19.72
N GLY A 86 43.64 11.91 19.33
CA GLY A 86 44.17 13.22 18.98
C GLY A 86 44.95 13.30 17.66
N THR A 87 45.10 12.18 16.93
CA THR A 87 45.84 12.15 15.66
C THR A 87 44.90 12.00 14.47
N ALA A 88 44.92 12.98 13.56
CA ALA A 88 44.12 12.99 12.36
C ALA A 88 44.42 11.82 11.42
N ILE A 89 43.38 11.22 10.86
CA ILE A 89 43.48 10.22 9.79
C ILE A 89 42.82 10.80 8.56
N THR A 90 43.60 11.12 7.53
CA THR A 90 43.16 11.94 6.38
C THR A 90 42.51 11.14 5.25
N THR A 91 42.51 9.81 5.32
CA THR A 91 42.15 8.93 4.21
C THR A 91 40.90 8.10 4.45
N VAL A 92 40.16 8.32 5.54
CA VAL A 92 38.97 7.53 5.89
C VAL A 92 37.92 7.68 4.80
N ARG A 93 37.29 6.58 4.37
CA ARG A 93 36.26 6.59 3.32
C ARG A 93 34.91 6.22 3.89
N LEU A 94 33.89 7.02 3.56
CA LEU A 94 32.51 6.82 3.99
C LEU A 94 31.59 6.52 2.81
N ASP A 95 30.66 5.59 3.03
CA ASP A 95 29.68 5.12 2.04
C ASP A 95 28.34 4.75 2.72
N ASN A 96 27.42 4.18 1.95
CA ASN A 96 26.11 3.71 2.40
C ASN A 96 26.08 2.22 2.79
N GLY A 97 27.23 1.54 2.88
CA GLY A 97 27.35 0.09 3.16
C GLY A 97 27.09 -0.82 1.95
N ALA A 98 26.69 -0.25 0.81
CA ALA A 98 26.49 -0.96 -0.45
C ALA A 98 27.46 -0.48 -1.54
N GLY A 99 28.54 0.23 -1.17
CA GLY A 99 29.54 0.73 -2.12
C GLY A 99 29.13 2.00 -2.87
N ALA A 100 28.12 2.73 -2.38
CA ALA A 100 27.67 3.99 -2.96
C ALA A 100 27.73 5.15 -1.96
N LEU A 101 27.64 6.39 -2.44
CA LEU A 101 27.71 7.58 -1.60
C LEU A 101 26.61 7.57 -0.52
N THR A 102 26.98 7.96 0.70
CA THR A 102 25.99 8.19 1.75
C THR A 102 25.16 9.44 1.43
N GLY A 103 23.85 9.33 1.53
CA GLY A 103 22.92 10.44 1.28
C GLY A 103 22.91 11.51 2.37
N TYR A 104 23.60 11.27 3.50
CA TYR A 104 23.58 12.17 4.65
C TYR A 104 24.40 13.45 4.46
N PHE A 105 25.42 13.44 3.59
CA PHE A 105 26.27 14.60 3.33
C PHE A 105 25.93 15.19 1.95
N SER A 106 24.91 16.06 1.88
CA SER A 106 24.41 16.63 0.61
C SER A 106 25.31 17.77 0.11
N THR A 107 26.06 18.44 1.00
CA THR A 107 27.11 19.42 0.65
C THR A 107 28.45 19.18 1.37
N GLU A 108 29.54 19.78 0.88
CA GLU A 108 30.88 19.66 1.48
C GLU A 108 30.98 20.30 2.87
N THR A 109 30.12 21.27 3.20
CA THR A 109 30.22 22.05 4.44
C THR A 109 29.41 21.44 5.60
N GLU A 110 28.44 20.58 5.30
CA GLU A 110 27.58 19.92 6.30
C GLU A 110 28.32 18.88 7.13
N ALA A 111 29.23 18.12 6.50
CA ALA A 111 29.88 16.98 7.15
C ALA A 111 30.97 17.39 8.14
N GLU A 112 31.60 18.55 7.93
CA GLU A 112 32.61 19.06 8.84
C GLU A 112 32.03 19.21 10.26
N GLY A 113 32.83 18.96 11.29
CA GLY A 113 32.38 18.99 12.68
C GLY A 113 31.38 17.90 13.06
N THR A 114 30.95 17.01 12.16
CA THR A 114 30.06 15.90 12.53
C THR A 114 30.80 14.93 13.42
N VAL A 115 30.23 14.62 14.59
CA VAL A 115 30.73 13.63 15.53
C VAL A 115 30.20 12.27 15.14
N LEU A 116 31.12 11.36 14.87
CA LEU A 116 30.86 9.98 14.53
C LEU A 116 31.24 9.07 15.68
N ASP A 117 30.37 8.09 15.90
CA ASP A 117 30.58 6.98 16.80
C ASP A 117 30.71 5.70 15.99
N VAL A 118 31.89 5.13 15.97
CA VAL A 118 32.22 3.99 15.11
C VAL A 118 32.16 2.70 15.90
N TRP A 119 31.35 1.78 15.40
CA TRP A 119 31.16 0.43 15.89
C TRP A 119 31.64 -0.57 14.86
N ASP A 120 31.86 -1.82 15.28
CA ASP A 120 32.05 -2.92 14.32
C ASP A 120 30.83 -3.11 13.41
N SER A 121 31.00 -3.88 12.34
CA SER A 121 29.93 -4.17 11.36
C SER A 121 28.68 -4.84 11.97
N THR A 122 28.78 -5.37 13.18
CA THR A 122 27.67 -6.02 13.91
C THR A 122 27.07 -5.14 15.00
N CYS A 123 27.58 -3.91 15.18
CA CYS A 123 27.22 -3.00 16.27
C CYS A 123 27.37 -3.61 17.68
N THR A 124 28.33 -4.52 17.89
CA THR A 124 28.55 -5.16 19.21
C THR A 124 29.73 -4.55 19.96
N THR A 125 30.78 -4.17 19.23
CA THR A 125 31.99 -3.55 19.81
C THR A 125 32.09 -2.09 19.39
N HIS A 126 32.18 -1.20 20.37
CA HIS A 126 32.48 0.21 20.15
C HIS A 126 33.97 0.41 19.91
N LYS A 127 34.36 1.03 18.78
CA LYS A 127 35.76 1.18 18.37
C LYS A 127 36.32 2.56 18.72
N THR A 128 35.62 3.63 18.36
CA THR A 128 36.09 5.00 18.55
C THR A 128 34.96 6.01 18.47
N THR A 129 35.14 7.15 19.12
CA THR A 129 34.34 8.35 18.92
C THR A 129 35.25 9.49 18.48
N GLY A 130 34.81 10.30 17.54
CA GLY A 130 35.63 11.37 16.96
C GLY A 130 34.83 12.24 16.02
N TYR A 131 35.46 13.24 15.43
CA TYR A 131 34.78 14.17 14.52
C TYR A 131 35.47 14.27 13.16
N ILE A 132 34.68 14.62 12.15
CA ILE A 132 35.20 14.92 10.80
C ILE A 132 35.72 16.35 10.79
N SER A 133 37.00 16.56 10.48
CA SER A 133 37.55 17.91 10.33
C SER A 133 37.40 18.45 8.90
N ILE A 134 37.53 17.58 7.91
CA ILE A 134 37.51 17.91 6.47
C ILE A 134 36.81 16.78 5.74
N ILE A 135 35.98 17.12 4.77
CA ILE A 135 35.42 16.16 3.81
C ILE A 135 35.80 16.55 2.38
N THR A 136 36.06 15.55 1.55
CA THR A 136 36.22 15.70 0.11
C THR A 136 35.24 14.74 -0.56
N LYS A 137 34.33 15.27 -1.38
CA LYS A 137 33.34 14.45 -2.08
C LYS A 137 34.00 13.67 -3.21
N GLY A 138 33.76 12.36 -3.24
CA GLY A 138 33.99 11.53 -4.41
C GLY A 138 32.68 11.20 -5.10
N THR A 139 32.78 10.45 -6.20
CA THR A 139 31.63 9.92 -6.94
C THR A 139 31.13 8.57 -6.40
N THR A 140 31.95 7.89 -5.60
CA THR A 140 31.66 6.57 -5.04
C THR A 140 31.73 6.59 -3.52
N TYR A 141 32.71 7.31 -2.96
CA TYR A 141 32.95 7.43 -1.52
C TYR A 141 33.29 8.87 -1.16
N HIS A 142 32.93 9.30 0.05
CA HIS A 142 33.47 10.54 0.62
C HIS A 142 34.78 10.22 1.32
N THR A 143 35.83 11.00 1.04
CA THR A 143 37.07 10.90 1.81
C THR A 143 37.04 11.94 2.93
N VAL A 144 37.24 11.51 4.16
CA VAL A 144 37.18 12.37 5.35
C VAL A 144 38.49 12.33 6.11
N SER A 145 38.84 13.49 6.67
CA SER A 145 39.82 13.58 7.75
C SER A 145 39.10 13.38 9.08
N TYR A 146 39.32 12.24 9.72
CA TYR A 146 38.72 11.88 11.00
C TYR A 146 39.71 12.13 12.14
N TYR A 147 39.26 12.81 13.19
CA TYR A 147 40.02 13.04 14.42
C TYR A 147 39.42 12.20 15.56
N PRO A 148 40.06 11.08 15.96
CA PRO A 148 39.61 10.29 17.09
C PRO A 148 39.75 11.09 18.40
N ILE A 149 38.65 11.26 19.13
CA ILE A 149 38.63 11.84 20.48
C ILE A 149 38.87 10.74 21.52
N TRP A 150 38.32 9.55 21.27
CA TRP A 150 38.44 8.38 22.12
C TRP A 150 38.63 7.12 21.28
N VAL A 151 39.48 6.20 21.72
CA VAL A 151 39.70 4.89 21.07
C VAL A 151 39.61 3.77 22.11
N ALA A 152 38.91 2.68 21.78
CA ALA A 152 38.77 1.54 22.67
C ALA A 152 40.12 0.90 23.03
N VAL A 153 40.31 0.62 24.33
CA VAL A 153 41.59 0.17 24.91
C VAL A 153 41.86 -1.34 24.67
N SER A 154 40.87 -2.13 24.27
CA SER A 154 41.02 -3.58 24.06
C SER A 154 40.28 -4.08 22.80
N GLY A 155 41.04 -4.44 21.76
CA GLY A 155 40.57 -5.17 20.59
C GLY A 155 40.32 -4.32 19.34
N THR A 156 41.03 -4.64 18.26
CA THR A 156 40.93 -4.07 16.89
C THR A 156 40.73 -2.56 16.83
N THR A 157 41.78 -1.81 17.16
CA THR A 157 41.86 -0.35 17.05
C THR A 157 41.93 0.14 15.60
N ALA A 158 41.49 -0.64 14.62
CA ALA A 158 41.55 -0.30 13.21
C ALA A 158 40.14 -0.28 12.63
N PHE A 159 39.89 0.70 11.76
CA PHE A 159 38.72 0.65 10.91
C PHE A 159 38.81 -0.57 10.00
N ALA A 160 37.69 -1.25 9.85
CA ALA A 160 37.45 -2.30 8.89
C ALA A 160 36.41 -1.84 7.87
N ASP A 161 36.36 -2.53 6.74
CA ASP A 161 35.29 -2.35 5.77
C ASP A 161 33.93 -2.76 6.39
N ASN A 162 32.89 -1.98 6.10
CA ASN A 162 31.53 -2.09 6.64
C ASN A 162 31.38 -1.86 8.16
N ASP A 163 32.38 -1.29 8.83
CA ASP A 163 32.17 -0.76 10.19
C ASP A 163 31.09 0.34 10.16
N VAL A 164 30.22 0.35 11.17
CA VAL A 164 29.06 1.26 11.22
C VAL A 164 29.43 2.53 11.98
N ALA A 165 29.24 3.68 11.36
CA ALA A 165 29.44 4.98 11.97
C ALA A 165 28.09 5.68 12.21
N PHE A 166 27.70 5.81 13.48
CA PHE A 166 26.52 6.56 13.88
C PHE A 166 26.86 8.04 14.07
N ILE A 167 26.01 8.91 13.55
CA ILE A 167 26.16 10.35 13.70
C ILE A 167 25.46 10.75 15.00
N GLN A 168 26.24 11.26 15.96
CA GLN A 168 25.70 11.64 17.27
C GLN A 168 25.27 13.10 17.31
N THR A 169 26.15 13.99 16.85
CA THR A 169 25.97 15.44 16.97
C THR A 169 26.95 16.17 16.05
N ASN A 170 26.95 17.50 16.10
CA ASN A 170 27.94 18.36 15.48
C ASN A 170 28.75 19.11 16.57
N ALA A 171 30.07 18.99 16.52
CA ALA A 171 31.02 19.74 17.34
C ALA A 171 31.74 20.77 16.45
N ARG A 172 31.82 22.03 16.91
CA ARG A 172 32.46 23.12 16.16
C ARG A 172 33.35 23.93 17.08
N GLU A 173 34.38 24.53 16.49
CA GLU A 173 35.25 25.49 17.18
C GLU A 173 34.49 26.76 17.54
N GLU A 174 34.80 27.33 18.71
CA GLU A 174 34.26 28.61 19.14
C GLU A 174 34.77 29.72 18.22
N GLY A 175 33.86 30.44 17.56
CA GLY A 175 34.19 31.45 16.53
C GLY A 175 34.24 30.92 15.09
N GLY A 176 33.87 29.66 14.86
CA GLY A 176 33.81 29.04 13.53
C GLY A 176 32.72 29.60 12.61
N LYS A 177 32.70 29.10 11.37
CA LYS A 177 31.71 29.48 10.35
C LYS A 177 30.34 28.86 10.62
N ALA A 178 29.28 29.52 10.17
CA ALA A 178 27.92 28.99 10.19
C ALA A 178 27.78 27.74 9.31
N THR A 179 26.92 26.81 9.71
CA THR A 179 26.61 25.58 8.96
C THR A 179 25.69 25.85 7.77
N HIS A 180 25.64 24.92 6.82
CA HIS A 180 24.70 24.98 5.72
C HIS A 180 23.25 24.93 6.21
N ALA A 181 22.34 25.53 5.45
CA ALA A 181 20.91 25.45 5.73
C ALA A 181 20.40 24.04 5.40
N TRP A 182 19.53 23.49 6.24
CA TRP A 182 18.95 22.17 6.02
C TRP A 182 18.16 22.12 4.72
N ASP A 183 18.52 21.19 3.83
CA ASP A 183 17.69 20.76 2.70
C ASP A 183 17.32 19.28 2.84
N SER A 184 16.08 18.93 2.46
CA SER A 184 15.66 17.54 2.38
C SER A 184 14.98 17.32 1.03
N PRO A 185 15.62 16.57 0.11
CA PRO A 185 15.04 16.32 -1.21
C PRO A 185 13.83 15.39 -1.07
N MET A 186 12.73 15.75 -1.73
CA MET A 186 11.58 14.85 -1.88
C MET A 186 11.87 13.83 -2.99
N GLU A 187 11.63 12.56 -2.72
CA GLU A 187 11.70 11.51 -3.73
C GLU A 187 10.38 11.44 -4.52
N VAL A 188 10.47 11.04 -5.78
CA VAL A 188 9.32 10.90 -6.67
C VAL A 188 9.03 9.43 -6.90
N VAL A 189 7.84 9.00 -6.50
CA VAL A 189 7.32 7.64 -6.71
C VAL A 189 6.15 7.69 -7.68
N TYR A 190 5.90 6.58 -8.38
CA TYR A 190 5.00 6.54 -9.54
C TYR A 190 3.94 5.45 -9.39
N ASN A 191 2.69 5.77 -9.71
CA ASN A 191 1.66 4.76 -9.94
C ASN A 191 0.63 5.25 -10.97
N THR A 192 -0.21 4.35 -11.45
CA THR A 192 -1.07 4.54 -12.61
C THR A 192 -2.52 4.21 -12.32
N SER A 193 -3.43 4.89 -13.00
CA SER A 193 -4.86 4.55 -13.00
C SER A 193 -5.14 3.36 -13.92
N ALA A 194 -5.92 2.38 -13.45
CA ALA A 194 -6.36 1.25 -14.25
C ALA A 194 -7.72 1.53 -14.91
N ILE A 195 -7.86 1.18 -16.19
CA ILE A 195 -9.17 1.21 -16.87
C ILE A 195 -9.83 -0.15 -16.67
N MET A 196 -10.95 -0.16 -15.94
CA MET A 196 -11.73 -1.37 -15.74
C MET A 196 -13.11 -1.20 -16.37
N LYS A 197 -13.48 -2.19 -17.17
CA LYS A 197 -14.72 -2.22 -17.93
C LYS A 197 -15.41 -3.57 -17.74
N THR A 198 -16.71 -3.56 -17.49
CA THR A 198 -17.50 -4.80 -17.38
C THR A 198 -18.80 -4.58 -18.14
N SER A 199 -18.91 -5.24 -19.28
CA SER A 199 -20.10 -5.16 -20.14
C SER A 199 -21.19 -6.12 -19.67
N LEU A 200 -22.43 -5.71 -19.92
CA LEU A 200 -23.65 -6.49 -19.85
C LEU A 200 -24.34 -6.35 -21.21
N GLU A 201 -24.53 -7.47 -21.90
CA GLU A 201 -25.28 -7.52 -23.15
C GLU A 201 -26.56 -8.30 -22.91
N ILE A 202 -27.69 -7.78 -23.39
CA ILE A 202 -28.97 -8.48 -23.38
C ILE A 202 -29.56 -8.39 -24.78
N THR A 203 -29.81 -9.56 -25.37
CA THR A 203 -30.46 -9.66 -26.67
C THR A 203 -31.99 -9.51 -26.51
N GLY A 204 -32.64 -8.86 -27.48
CA GLY A 204 -34.09 -8.62 -27.44
C GLY A 204 -34.96 -9.88 -27.28
N THR A 205 -34.50 -11.02 -27.78
CA THR A 205 -35.17 -12.33 -27.62
C THR A 205 -35.05 -12.90 -26.20
N LEU A 206 -33.94 -12.65 -25.51
CA LEU A 206 -33.73 -13.06 -24.11
C LEU A 206 -34.54 -12.18 -23.15
N LEU A 207 -34.65 -10.87 -23.45
CA LEU A 207 -35.51 -9.94 -22.72
C LEU A 207 -36.98 -10.40 -22.79
N ALA A 208 -37.46 -10.74 -23.98
CA ALA A 208 -38.83 -11.24 -24.20
C ALA A 208 -39.07 -12.63 -23.54
N MET A 209 -38.09 -13.55 -23.57
CA MET A 209 -38.19 -14.84 -22.88
C MET A 209 -38.18 -14.73 -21.34
N SER A 210 -37.50 -13.73 -20.78
CA SER A 210 -37.45 -13.52 -19.33
C SER A 210 -38.80 -13.11 -18.73
N GLN A 211 -39.65 -12.43 -19.52
CA GLN A 211 -40.99 -12.03 -19.12
C GLN A 211 -41.97 -13.21 -19.06
N LEU A 212 -41.74 -14.28 -19.83
CA LEU A 212 -42.61 -15.46 -19.92
C LEU A 212 -42.40 -16.53 -18.84
N ARG A 213 -41.26 -16.50 -18.11
CA ARG A 213 -40.98 -17.44 -17.00
C ARG A 213 -41.35 -16.89 -15.60
N GLY A 214 -42.15 -15.83 -15.52
CA GLY A 214 -42.71 -15.32 -14.26
C GLY A 214 -41.74 -14.51 -13.37
N GLY A 215 -40.55 -14.19 -13.85
CA GLY A 215 -39.59 -13.32 -13.16
C GLY A 215 -39.56 -11.93 -13.76
N SER A 216 -40.45 -11.02 -13.35
CA SER A 216 -40.50 -9.64 -13.87
C SER A 216 -39.26 -8.78 -13.55
N ASN A 217 -38.19 -9.36 -13.00
CA ASN A 217 -37.01 -8.64 -12.52
C ASN A 217 -35.65 -9.32 -12.79
N GLU A 218 -35.56 -10.23 -13.78
CA GLU A 218 -34.30 -10.88 -14.16
C GLU A 218 -33.23 -9.89 -14.65
N LEU A 219 -33.64 -8.83 -15.35
CA LEU A 219 -32.75 -7.75 -15.79
C LEU A 219 -32.04 -7.06 -14.62
N ALA A 220 -32.77 -6.72 -13.55
CA ALA A 220 -32.16 -6.10 -12.38
C ALA A 220 -31.20 -7.07 -11.67
N ARG A 221 -31.57 -8.35 -11.60
CA ARG A 221 -30.68 -9.39 -11.06
C ARG A 221 -29.36 -9.47 -11.84
N PHE A 222 -29.40 -9.45 -13.17
CA PHE A 222 -28.18 -9.46 -14.00
C PHE A 222 -27.35 -8.19 -13.81
N ARG A 223 -27.98 -7.01 -13.73
CA ARG A 223 -27.28 -5.76 -13.43
C ARG A 223 -26.60 -5.80 -12.07
N ASP A 224 -27.25 -6.33 -11.04
CA ASP A 224 -26.68 -6.49 -9.71
C ASP A 224 -25.51 -7.48 -9.71
N LEU A 225 -25.63 -8.61 -10.39
CA LEU A 225 -24.55 -9.59 -10.53
C LEU A 225 -23.34 -8.99 -11.26
N LYS A 226 -23.56 -8.23 -12.33
CA LYS A 226 -22.48 -7.55 -13.06
C LYS A 226 -21.86 -6.40 -12.28
N ALA A 227 -22.63 -5.66 -11.49
CA ALA A 227 -22.09 -4.66 -10.58
C ALA A 227 -21.17 -5.30 -9.52
N LYS A 228 -21.55 -6.47 -8.98
CA LYS A 228 -20.71 -7.24 -8.05
C LYS A 228 -19.42 -7.73 -8.73
N GLU A 229 -19.54 -8.26 -9.94
CA GLU A 229 -18.37 -8.67 -10.74
C GLU A 229 -17.40 -7.51 -10.94
N HIS A 230 -17.91 -6.32 -11.29
CA HIS A 230 -17.10 -5.13 -11.50
C HIS A 230 -16.35 -4.70 -10.23
N LYS A 231 -17.02 -4.70 -9.07
CA LYS A 231 -16.37 -4.39 -7.78
C LYS A 231 -15.30 -5.40 -7.38
N ILE A 232 -15.55 -6.70 -7.61
CA ILE A 232 -14.54 -7.74 -7.34
C ILE A 232 -13.34 -7.56 -8.28
N LYS A 233 -13.56 -7.19 -9.55
CA LYS A 233 -12.48 -6.86 -10.49
C LYS A 233 -11.66 -5.65 -10.01
N GLN A 234 -12.30 -4.62 -9.49
CA GLN A 234 -11.63 -3.48 -8.87
C GLN A 234 -10.77 -3.89 -7.68
N ALA A 235 -11.33 -4.68 -6.77
CA ALA A 235 -10.62 -5.19 -5.60
C ALA A 235 -9.41 -6.07 -5.98
N LYS A 236 -9.58 -6.97 -6.96
CA LYS A 236 -8.48 -7.79 -7.47
C LYS A 236 -7.37 -6.95 -8.11
N ALA A 237 -7.74 -5.92 -8.86
CA ALA A 237 -6.75 -5.04 -9.45
C ALA A 237 -5.99 -4.25 -8.37
N LEU A 238 -6.66 -3.87 -7.28
CA LEU A 238 -6.03 -3.19 -6.14
C LEU A 238 -5.02 -4.05 -5.39
N TYR A 239 -5.26 -5.35 -5.29
CA TYR A 239 -4.35 -6.26 -4.61
C TYR A 239 -3.24 -6.78 -5.52
N PHE A 240 -3.57 -7.27 -6.71
CA PHE A 240 -2.70 -8.17 -7.48
C PHE A 240 -2.17 -7.58 -8.79
N SER A 241 -2.67 -6.43 -9.24
CA SER A 241 -2.26 -5.87 -10.53
C SER A 241 -0.81 -5.36 -10.49
N ARG A 242 -0.08 -5.44 -11.59
CA ARG A 242 1.23 -4.81 -11.77
C ARG A 242 1.12 -3.60 -12.70
N ARG A 243 1.92 -2.55 -12.45
CA ARG A 243 1.96 -1.32 -13.28
C ARG A 243 2.32 -1.63 -14.73
N TYR A 244 1.71 -0.92 -15.68
CA TYR A 244 1.99 -1.15 -17.10
C TYR A 244 3.41 -0.72 -17.54
N GLY A 245 4.05 0.22 -16.83
CA GLY A 245 5.43 0.66 -17.06
C GLY A 245 6.50 -0.26 -16.43
N GLY A 246 6.11 -1.21 -15.58
CA GLY A 246 7.03 -1.96 -14.73
C GLY A 246 7.49 -1.16 -13.50
N THR A 247 8.62 -1.58 -12.91
CA THR A 247 9.24 -0.99 -11.71
C THR A 247 10.06 0.27 -12.00
N ASP A 248 10.50 0.45 -13.24
CA ASP A 248 11.42 1.52 -13.64
C ASP A 248 10.72 2.52 -14.58
N GLU A 249 10.89 3.82 -14.34
CA GLU A 249 10.80 4.79 -15.43
C GLU A 249 12.18 4.95 -16.07
N ALA A 250 12.28 4.79 -17.39
CA ALA A 250 13.51 5.13 -18.08
C ALA A 250 13.80 6.64 -17.87
N ILE A 251 15.04 6.96 -17.48
CA ILE A 251 15.56 8.33 -17.44
C ILE A 251 15.30 8.97 -18.82
N GLY A 252 14.42 9.98 -18.87
CA GLY A 252 13.99 10.63 -20.12
C GLY A 252 12.50 10.58 -20.44
N GLY A 253 11.66 9.96 -19.59
CA GLY A 253 10.20 10.04 -19.73
C GLY A 253 9.60 9.15 -20.83
N THR A 254 10.39 8.26 -21.41
CA THR A 254 9.91 7.20 -22.31
C THR A 254 9.63 5.95 -21.49
N THR A 255 8.42 5.83 -20.93
CA THR A 255 7.98 4.55 -20.36
C THR A 255 8.07 3.48 -21.45
N PRO A 256 8.86 2.40 -21.29
CA PRO A 256 8.71 1.26 -22.18
C PRO A 256 7.28 0.75 -21.98
N ASP A 257 6.44 0.92 -22.98
CA ASP A 257 5.04 0.49 -22.93
C ASP A 257 5.01 -1.04 -22.94
N LYS A 258 5.22 -1.68 -21.77
CA LYS A 258 5.34 -3.14 -21.68
C LYS A 258 4.02 -3.86 -21.98
N PHE A 259 2.89 -3.15 -21.92
CA PHE A 259 1.56 -3.68 -22.23
C PHE A 259 0.89 -2.87 -23.35
N VAL A 260 1.04 -3.36 -24.58
CA VAL A 260 0.34 -2.85 -25.76
C VAL A 260 -0.76 -3.84 -26.15
N GLY A 261 -1.98 -3.35 -26.31
CA GLY A 261 -3.12 -4.16 -26.73
C GLY A 261 -3.07 -4.48 -28.22
N PRO A 262 -3.96 -5.36 -28.72
CA PRO A 262 -4.01 -5.77 -30.14
C PRO A 262 -4.10 -4.60 -31.14
N ASN A 263 -4.63 -3.45 -30.70
CA ASN A 263 -4.82 -2.25 -31.52
C ASN A 263 -3.64 -1.25 -31.42
N GLY A 264 -2.48 -1.67 -30.92
CA GLY A 264 -1.31 -0.78 -30.75
C GLY A 264 -1.48 0.29 -29.67
N ARG A 265 -2.55 0.22 -28.86
CA ARG A 265 -2.84 1.16 -27.77
C ARG A 265 -2.41 0.60 -26.43
N ARG A 266 -1.93 1.46 -25.53
CA ARG A 266 -1.51 1.11 -24.16
C ARG A 266 -2.66 0.48 -23.37
N VAL A 267 -2.40 -0.65 -22.72
CA VAL A 267 -3.31 -1.28 -21.76
C VAL A 267 -2.92 -0.82 -20.36
N ARG A 268 -3.71 0.08 -19.78
CA ARG A 268 -3.41 0.66 -18.47
C ARG A 268 -3.88 -0.25 -17.33
N THR A 269 -2.90 -0.78 -16.61
CA THR A 269 -3.07 -1.48 -15.34
C THR A 269 -2.49 -0.61 -14.21
N MET A 270 -2.95 -0.83 -12.97
CA MET A 270 -2.42 -0.15 -11.78
C MET A 270 -1.40 -1.03 -11.05
N HIS A 271 -0.55 -0.43 -10.24
CA HIS A 271 0.27 -1.17 -9.28
C HIS A 271 -0.58 -1.45 -8.03
N GLY A 272 -0.85 -2.73 -7.77
CA GLY A 272 -1.54 -3.21 -6.58
C GLY A 272 -0.59 -3.33 -5.40
N ILE A 273 -1.14 -3.40 -4.19
CA ILE A 273 -0.33 -3.34 -2.97
C ILE A 273 0.61 -4.53 -2.79
N ILE A 274 0.20 -5.75 -3.20
CA ILE A 274 1.06 -6.94 -3.05
C ILE A 274 2.29 -6.83 -3.95
N PRO A 275 2.17 -6.55 -5.26
CA PRO A 275 3.34 -6.35 -6.08
C PRO A 275 4.22 -5.16 -5.66
N VAL A 276 3.65 -4.08 -5.11
CA VAL A 276 4.48 -2.99 -4.56
C VAL A 276 5.39 -3.51 -3.44
N ILE A 277 4.84 -4.30 -2.52
CA ILE A 277 5.64 -4.88 -1.42
C ILE A 277 6.70 -5.84 -1.97
N GLU A 278 6.36 -6.69 -2.95
CA GLU A 278 7.31 -7.65 -3.53
C GLU A 278 8.42 -6.97 -4.33
N ASP A 279 8.09 -5.95 -5.13
CA ASP A 279 9.04 -5.31 -6.04
C ASP A 279 9.94 -4.29 -5.30
N TYR A 280 9.45 -3.60 -4.26
CA TYR A 280 10.19 -2.53 -3.57
C TYR A 280 10.73 -2.91 -2.18
N ASN A 281 10.22 -3.94 -1.51
CA ASN A 281 10.68 -4.31 -0.16
C ASN A 281 10.51 -5.81 0.18
N SER A 282 10.83 -6.71 -0.75
CA SER A 282 10.57 -8.15 -0.60
C SER A 282 11.32 -8.85 0.53
N ALA A 283 12.45 -8.31 1.00
CA ALA A 283 13.28 -8.97 2.02
C ALA A 283 12.79 -8.68 3.46
N SER A 284 12.35 -7.46 3.74
CA SER A 284 12.00 -7.04 5.11
C SER A 284 10.50 -7.04 5.40
N ASN A 285 9.66 -6.86 4.36
CA ASN A 285 8.21 -6.69 4.55
C ASN A 285 7.37 -7.91 4.15
N VAL A 286 8.01 -9.03 3.80
CA VAL A 286 7.33 -10.28 3.45
C VAL A 286 7.62 -11.33 4.52
N HIS A 287 6.65 -11.57 5.38
CA HIS A 287 6.74 -12.54 6.49
C HIS A 287 6.16 -13.87 6.04
N ASN A 288 7.00 -14.90 5.94
CA ASN A 288 6.58 -16.26 5.60
C ASN A 288 6.38 -17.05 6.90
N ILE A 289 5.12 -17.26 7.28
CA ILE A 289 4.75 -17.90 8.54
C ILE A 289 4.37 -19.35 8.27
N THR A 290 5.13 -20.28 8.86
CA THR A 290 4.79 -21.70 8.83
C THR A 290 4.06 -22.05 10.12
N MET A 291 2.78 -22.42 10.04
CA MET A 291 1.92 -22.59 11.22
C MET A 291 2.43 -23.63 12.24
N ALA A 292 3.26 -24.58 11.81
CA ALA A 292 3.77 -25.65 12.65
C ALA A 292 4.97 -25.24 13.52
N SER A 293 5.75 -24.24 13.09
CA SER A 293 7.00 -23.83 13.75
C SER A 293 6.96 -22.42 14.33
N TYR A 294 5.91 -21.64 14.01
CA TYR A 294 5.82 -20.25 14.39
C TYR A 294 5.57 -20.08 15.89
N THR A 295 6.47 -19.36 16.55
CA THR A 295 6.46 -19.18 18.00
C THR A 295 5.91 -17.86 18.51
N TRP A 296 5.67 -17.77 19.82
CA TRP A 296 5.18 -16.55 20.46
C TRP A 296 6.24 -15.46 20.38
N ASP A 297 7.50 -15.85 20.58
CA ASP A 297 8.64 -14.97 20.48
C ASP A 297 8.80 -14.49 19.02
N ASP A 298 8.65 -15.39 18.03
CA ASP A 298 8.64 -15.00 16.60
C ASP A 298 7.53 -13.98 16.30
N PHE A 299 6.35 -14.14 16.91
CA PHE A 299 5.24 -13.21 16.75
C PHE A 299 5.50 -11.85 17.39
N VAL A 300 6.12 -11.82 18.57
CA VAL A 300 6.52 -10.58 19.23
C VAL A 300 7.56 -9.85 18.40
N ASP A 301 8.57 -10.56 17.88
CA ASP A 301 9.61 -10.00 17.03
C ASP A 301 9.02 -9.46 15.71
N ASP A 302 8.09 -10.18 15.08
CA ASP A 302 7.38 -9.71 13.89
C ASP A 302 6.56 -8.44 14.16
N ILE A 303 5.88 -8.33 15.31
CA ILE A 303 5.14 -7.10 15.66
C ILE A 303 6.07 -5.90 15.78
N VAL A 304 7.28 -6.07 16.32
CA VAL A 304 8.27 -4.98 16.41
C VAL A 304 8.59 -4.47 15.01
N VAL A 305 8.84 -5.38 14.06
CA VAL A 305 9.12 -5.02 12.66
C VAL A 305 7.90 -4.37 11.99
N TRP A 306 6.68 -4.87 12.24
CA TRP A 306 5.47 -4.30 11.66
C TRP A 306 5.18 -2.88 12.12
N PHE A 307 5.67 -2.47 13.29
CA PHE A 307 5.48 -1.13 13.85
C PHE A 307 6.75 -0.27 13.85
N GLU A 308 7.87 -0.74 13.30
CA GLU A 308 9.12 0.03 13.19
C GLU A 308 8.87 1.39 12.52
N TYR A 309 8.10 1.36 11.42
CA TYR A 309 7.54 2.55 10.81
C TYR A 309 6.15 2.80 11.39
N SER A 310 6.12 3.47 12.54
CA SER A 310 4.90 3.83 13.24
C SER A 310 4.25 5.08 12.65
N ASN A 311 2.93 5.06 12.54
CA ASN A 311 2.12 6.23 12.22
C ASN A 311 1.71 7.00 13.49
N ASP A 312 1.27 8.25 13.36
CA ASP A 312 0.90 9.10 14.50
C ASP A 312 -0.21 8.48 15.36
N ASN A 313 -1.05 7.63 14.76
CA ASN A 313 -2.18 6.99 15.42
C ASN A 313 -1.89 5.57 15.94
N MET A 314 -0.70 5.00 15.71
CA MET A 314 -0.31 3.63 16.08
C MET A 314 -1.37 2.57 15.69
N VAL A 315 -2.05 2.75 14.56
CA VAL A 315 -3.12 1.86 14.08
C VAL A 315 -2.83 1.39 12.66
N LYS A 316 -2.75 0.07 12.47
CA LYS A 316 -2.61 -0.56 11.14
C LYS A 316 -3.82 -1.43 10.82
N TRP A 317 -4.13 -1.58 9.53
CA TRP A 317 -5.26 -2.39 9.05
C TRP A 317 -4.76 -3.65 8.36
N LEU A 318 -5.17 -4.82 8.85
CA LEU A 318 -4.84 -6.10 8.24
C LEU A 318 -6.04 -6.64 7.46
N PHE A 319 -5.92 -6.68 6.14
CA PHE A 319 -6.89 -7.36 5.28
C PHE A 319 -6.42 -8.79 5.05
N CYS A 320 -7.21 -9.77 5.49
CA CYS A 320 -6.74 -11.14 5.53
C CYS A 320 -7.82 -12.18 5.24
N GLY A 321 -7.35 -13.37 4.85
CA GLY A 321 -8.21 -14.53 4.61
C GLY A 321 -8.54 -15.30 5.89
N ASP A 322 -9.32 -16.36 5.72
CA ASP A 322 -9.82 -17.20 6.81
C ASP A 322 -8.72 -17.83 7.66
N ALA A 323 -7.60 -18.25 7.04
CA ALA A 323 -6.50 -18.91 7.75
C ALA A 323 -5.80 -17.97 8.74
N VAL A 324 -5.59 -16.71 8.35
CA VAL A 324 -4.98 -15.67 9.19
C VAL A 324 -5.90 -15.31 10.35
N MET A 325 -7.20 -15.14 10.07
CA MET A 325 -8.21 -14.90 11.11
C MET A 325 -8.28 -16.06 12.11
N ALA A 326 -8.21 -17.31 11.62
CA ALA A 326 -8.18 -18.49 12.46
C ALA A 326 -6.88 -18.59 13.28
N PHE A 327 -5.75 -18.14 12.74
CA PHE A 327 -4.49 -18.05 13.48
C PHE A 327 -4.62 -17.09 14.67
N PHE A 328 -5.05 -15.85 14.44
CA PHE A 328 -5.24 -14.87 15.51
C PHE A 328 -6.30 -15.28 16.54
N SER A 329 -7.32 -16.05 16.15
CA SER A 329 -8.31 -16.59 17.11
C SER A 329 -7.77 -17.71 18.00
N LYS A 330 -6.67 -18.37 17.63
CA LYS A 330 -6.03 -19.43 18.44
C LYS A 330 -5.06 -18.88 19.48
N ILE A 331 -4.69 -17.61 19.37
CA ILE A 331 -3.91 -16.89 20.38
C ILE A 331 -4.80 -16.77 21.63
N GLY A 332 -4.47 -17.46 22.73
CA GLY A 332 -5.13 -17.25 24.03
C GLY A 332 -6.18 -18.28 24.50
N SER A 333 -6.36 -19.42 23.82
CA SER A 333 -7.25 -20.51 24.28
C SER A 333 -6.56 -21.87 24.19
N SER A 334 -5.77 -22.23 25.21
CA SER A 334 -5.09 -23.53 25.39
C SER A 334 -4.36 -24.07 24.13
N GLY A 335 -3.80 -23.19 23.33
CA GLY A 335 -3.09 -23.55 22.11
C GLY A 335 -1.90 -22.62 21.93
N PHE A 336 -0.72 -23.20 21.68
CA PHE A 336 0.56 -22.58 21.32
C PHE A 336 1.12 -21.46 22.25
N ILE A 337 0.29 -20.75 23.02
CA ILE A 337 0.60 -19.60 23.87
C ILE A 337 -0.07 -19.83 25.23
N ASP A 338 0.63 -20.50 26.14
CA ASP A 338 0.22 -20.71 27.53
C ASP A 338 1.37 -20.37 28.49
N GLY A 339 2.03 -19.22 28.26
CA GLY A 339 3.21 -18.84 29.07
C GLY A 339 3.64 -17.37 29.04
N GLY A 340 3.06 -16.51 28.20
CA GLY A 340 3.42 -15.10 28.15
C GLY A 340 2.64 -14.26 29.15
N THR A 341 3.34 -13.53 30.03
CA THR A 341 2.77 -12.53 30.98
C THR A 341 2.12 -11.33 30.27
N PHE A 342 2.25 -11.23 28.95
CA PHE A 342 1.61 -10.22 28.12
C PHE A 342 0.20 -10.69 27.75
N GLN A 343 -0.80 -10.29 28.52
CA GLN A 343 -2.20 -10.54 28.20
C GLN A 343 -2.61 -9.69 26.99
N LEU A 344 -2.59 -10.27 25.79
CA LEU A 344 -3.33 -9.69 24.67
C LEU A 344 -4.81 -9.73 24.99
N ASN A 345 -5.38 -8.54 25.18
CA ASN A 345 -6.82 -8.40 25.28
C ASN A 345 -7.41 -8.53 23.86
N LEU A 346 -7.69 -9.78 23.47
CA LEU A 346 -8.47 -10.08 22.27
C LEU A 346 -9.92 -9.68 22.51
N ASN A 347 -10.20 -8.38 22.42
CA ASN A 347 -11.56 -7.89 22.27
C ASN A 347 -12.08 -8.28 20.88
N MET A 348 -12.40 -9.56 20.69
CA MET A 348 -13.07 -10.10 19.49
C MET A 348 -14.58 -9.82 19.48
N ASN A 349 -15.03 -8.79 20.20
CA ASN A 349 -16.37 -8.25 20.01
C ASN A 349 -16.38 -7.59 18.64
N ALA A 350 -16.91 -8.30 17.64
CA ALA A 350 -17.15 -7.76 16.31
C ALA A 350 -17.99 -6.48 16.45
N SER A 351 -17.31 -5.35 16.49
CA SER A 351 -17.94 -4.05 16.53
C SER A 351 -18.18 -3.68 15.08
N GLU A 352 -19.46 -3.57 14.70
CA GLU A 352 -19.80 -2.95 13.43
C GLU A 352 -19.28 -1.52 13.46
N THR A 353 -18.14 -1.31 12.82
CA THR A 353 -17.62 0.04 12.63
C THR A 353 -18.68 0.83 11.85
N LYS A 354 -18.70 2.16 11.91
CA LYS A 354 -19.55 3.05 11.07
C LYS A 354 -19.46 2.79 9.55
N LEU A 355 -18.60 1.84 9.13
CA LEU A 355 -18.45 1.30 7.79
C LEU A 355 -19.44 0.16 7.46
N GLY A 356 -20.05 -0.51 8.44
CA GLY A 356 -20.88 -1.70 8.21
C GLY A 356 -20.06 -2.94 7.84
N ILE A 357 -18.80 -3.00 8.31
CA ILE A 357 -17.90 -4.14 8.16
C ILE A 357 -17.51 -4.58 9.57
N ASN A 358 -17.49 -5.88 9.81
CA ASN A 358 -17.01 -6.46 11.06
C ASN A 358 -15.49 -6.31 11.11
N VAL A 359 -15.01 -5.59 12.13
CA VAL A 359 -13.58 -5.39 12.39
C VAL A 359 -13.28 -6.00 13.76
N ASN A 360 -12.28 -6.87 13.80
CA ASN A 360 -11.73 -7.36 15.06
C ASN A 360 -10.47 -6.56 15.36
N THR A 361 -10.29 -6.12 16.60
CA THR A 361 -9.11 -5.35 17.00
C THR A 361 -8.18 -6.23 17.82
N LEU A 362 -6.91 -6.22 17.44
CA LEU A 362 -5.80 -6.83 18.15
C LEU A 362 -4.98 -5.71 18.77
N GLU A 363 -4.97 -5.60 20.09
CA GLU A 363 -4.16 -4.61 20.80
C GLU A 363 -2.82 -5.23 21.19
N THR A 364 -1.72 -4.63 20.72
CA THR A 364 -0.34 -5.01 21.06
C THR A 364 0.31 -3.89 21.86
N GLY A 365 1.48 -4.14 22.46
CA GLY A 365 2.20 -3.12 23.22
C GLY A 365 2.69 -1.95 22.37
N MET A 366 2.78 -2.13 21.05
CA MET A 366 3.24 -1.12 20.09
C MET A 366 2.08 -0.32 19.47
N GLY A 367 0.88 -0.90 19.39
CA GLY A 367 -0.26 -0.29 18.71
C GLY A 367 -1.44 -1.24 18.53
N SER A 368 -2.42 -0.83 17.73
CA SER A 368 -3.60 -1.66 17.45
C SER A 368 -3.67 -2.09 15.98
N ILE A 369 -3.94 -3.37 15.75
CA ILE A 369 -4.17 -3.93 14.41
C ILE A 369 -5.67 -4.19 14.23
N ARG A 370 -6.23 -3.63 13.16
CA ARG A 370 -7.63 -3.83 12.77
C ARG A 370 -7.73 -4.93 11.74
N LEU A 371 -8.22 -6.09 12.15
CA LEU A 371 -8.40 -7.28 11.33
C LEU A 371 -9.71 -7.18 10.55
N VAL A 372 -9.62 -7.28 9.23
CA VAL A 372 -10.76 -7.30 8.31
C VAL A 372 -10.68 -8.53 7.42
N ARG A 373 -11.74 -9.34 7.44
CA ARG A 373 -11.83 -10.53 6.59
C ARG A 373 -12.15 -10.12 5.15
N ASP A 374 -11.30 -10.52 4.20
CA ASP A 374 -11.53 -10.36 2.76
C ASP A 374 -11.65 -11.72 2.06
N GLN A 375 -12.73 -11.90 1.30
CA GLN A 375 -13.02 -13.15 0.59
C GLN A 375 -12.01 -13.45 -0.52
N LEU A 376 -11.23 -12.45 -0.98
CA LEU A 376 -10.20 -12.64 -1.99
C LEU A 376 -9.02 -13.49 -1.51
N PHE A 377 -8.74 -13.49 -0.20
CA PHE A 377 -7.69 -14.29 0.44
C PHE A 377 -8.23 -15.57 1.09
N SER A 378 -9.55 -15.77 1.03
CA SER A 378 -10.22 -16.96 1.51
C SER A 378 -10.26 -18.07 0.45
N LYS A 379 -10.31 -19.32 0.92
CA LYS A 379 -10.62 -20.46 0.07
C LYS A 379 -11.99 -20.25 -0.60
N GLY A 380 -12.09 -20.60 -1.88
CA GLY A 380 -13.34 -20.46 -2.64
C GLY A 380 -14.39 -21.52 -2.25
N PHE A 381 -15.67 -21.19 -2.38
CA PHE A 381 -16.79 -22.10 -2.12
C PHE A 381 -16.79 -23.38 -3.00
N ASN A 382 -16.23 -23.31 -4.22
CA ASN A 382 -16.12 -24.44 -5.16
C ASN A 382 -14.70 -25.01 -5.24
N ASP A 383 -13.84 -24.69 -4.27
CA ASP A 383 -12.46 -25.13 -4.28
C ASP A 383 -12.37 -26.56 -3.71
N THR A 384 -12.34 -27.55 -4.59
CA THR A 384 -12.14 -28.97 -4.23
C THR A 384 -10.88 -29.11 -3.39
N VAL A 385 -10.84 -30.06 -2.44
CA VAL A 385 -9.62 -30.38 -1.67
C VAL A 385 -8.44 -30.59 -2.64
N GLY A 386 -7.45 -29.70 -2.61
CA GLY A 386 -6.27 -29.73 -3.49
C GLY A 386 -6.25 -28.72 -4.64
N SER A 387 -7.38 -28.08 -4.96
CA SER A 387 -7.36 -26.82 -5.72
C SER A 387 -7.07 -25.71 -4.71
N VAL A 388 -6.01 -24.95 -4.96
CA VAL A 388 -5.59 -23.83 -4.11
C VAL A 388 -5.66 -22.61 -4.99
N ARG A 389 -6.58 -21.68 -4.67
CA ARG A 389 -6.50 -20.34 -5.27
C ARG A 389 -5.15 -19.73 -4.93
N PRO A 390 -4.44 -19.09 -5.89
CA PRO A 390 -3.27 -18.31 -5.55
C PRO A 390 -3.67 -17.29 -4.48
N PHE A 391 -2.80 -17.05 -3.50
CA PHE A 391 -3.00 -16.11 -2.39
C PHE A 391 -3.96 -16.56 -1.27
N THR A 392 -4.36 -17.83 -1.24
CA THR A 392 -5.12 -18.37 -0.09
C THR A 392 -4.24 -18.35 1.16
N GLY A 393 -4.77 -17.85 2.27
CA GLY A 393 -4.03 -17.77 3.54
C GLY A 393 -3.07 -16.57 3.64
N TRP A 394 -3.17 -15.63 2.72
CA TRP A 394 -2.37 -14.41 2.78
C TRP A 394 -3.09 -13.31 3.57
N GLY A 395 -2.31 -12.38 4.10
CA GLY A 395 -2.77 -11.14 4.71
C GLY A 395 -1.91 -9.97 4.28
N VAL A 396 -2.53 -8.79 4.14
CA VAL A 396 -1.82 -7.54 3.81
C VAL A 396 -2.09 -6.53 4.91
N LEU A 397 -1.03 -6.12 5.60
CA LEU A 397 -1.02 -5.08 6.61
C LEU A 397 -0.78 -3.73 5.91
N VAL A 398 -1.68 -2.80 6.12
CA VAL A 398 -1.71 -1.50 5.45
C VAL A 398 -1.71 -0.39 6.49
N ASP A 399 -0.89 0.62 6.23
CA ASP A 399 -0.92 1.87 6.98
C ASP A 399 -1.95 2.84 6.35
N PRO A 400 -2.95 3.30 7.11
CA PRO A 400 -3.98 4.20 6.60
C PRO A 400 -3.46 5.57 6.12
N GLU A 401 -2.32 6.06 6.61
CA GLU A 401 -1.81 7.40 6.26
C GLU A 401 -1.10 7.42 4.90
N ASN A 402 -0.51 6.27 4.55
CA ASN A 402 0.32 6.08 3.38
C ASN A 402 -0.40 5.48 2.18
N ILE A 403 -1.73 5.31 2.29
CA ILE A 403 -2.55 4.73 1.23
C ILE A 403 -3.74 5.64 0.87
N SER A 404 -4.01 5.80 -0.41
CA SER A 404 -5.12 6.62 -0.89
C SER A 404 -5.71 6.13 -2.21
N LYS A 405 -6.99 6.44 -2.45
CA LYS A 405 -7.63 6.22 -3.76
C LYS A 405 -7.35 7.40 -4.67
N VAL A 406 -6.73 7.17 -5.82
CA VAL A 406 -6.43 8.22 -6.82
C VAL A 406 -7.38 8.11 -8.00
N ILE A 407 -8.27 9.09 -8.16
CA ILE A 407 -9.33 9.08 -9.17
C ILE A 407 -8.92 9.95 -10.35
N PHE A 408 -8.81 9.35 -11.54
CA PHE A 408 -8.63 10.08 -12.79
C PHE A 408 -9.98 10.45 -13.41
N ARG A 409 -10.90 9.48 -13.53
CA ARG A 409 -12.30 9.72 -13.93
C ARG A 409 -13.25 8.97 -12.99
N PRO A 410 -14.36 9.62 -12.60
CA PRO A 410 -15.33 8.99 -11.70
C PRO A 410 -15.98 7.77 -12.36
N ASP A 411 -16.39 6.83 -11.51
CA ASP A 411 -17.10 5.63 -11.92
C ASP A 411 -18.45 6.02 -12.55
N LYS A 412 -18.79 5.40 -13.67
CA LYS A 412 -20.04 5.68 -14.39
C LYS A 412 -20.65 4.42 -14.97
N TYR A 413 -21.98 4.43 -15.00
CA TYR A 413 -22.78 3.46 -15.73
C TYR A 413 -23.10 4.03 -17.11
N GLN A 414 -22.79 3.26 -18.16
CA GLN A 414 -23.01 3.67 -19.55
C GLN A 414 -24.04 2.74 -20.19
N THR A 415 -25.07 3.32 -20.82
CA THR A 415 -26.15 2.61 -21.52
C THR A 415 -26.17 2.97 -23.00
N GLY A 416 -26.68 2.08 -23.85
CA GLY A 416 -26.89 2.37 -25.28
C GLY A 416 -25.59 2.45 -26.08
N LEU A 417 -24.58 1.65 -25.72
CA LEU A 417 -23.36 1.51 -26.50
C LEU A 417 -23.69 0.76 -27.79
N ALA A 418 -23.32 1.31 -28.95
CA ALA A 418 -23.45 0.60 -30.21
C ALA A 418 -22.25 -0.35 -30.36
N ASP A 419 -22.49 -1.65 -30.42
CA ASP A 419 -21.55 -2.59 -31.04
C ASP A 419 -21.95 -2.76 -32.50
N ASN A 420 -20.97 -2.71 -33.40
CA ASN A 420 -21.22 -2.60 -34.84
C ASN A 420 -21.49 -3.98 -35.48
N SER A 421 -22.13 -4.89 -34.74
CA SER A 421 -22.36 -6.27 -35.16
C SER A 421 -23.62 -6.81 -34.48
N TYR A 422 -24.58 -7.21 -35.32
CA TYR A 422 -25.94 -7.69 -35.03
C TYR A 422 -26.99 -6.59 -34.79
N GLY A 423 -27.88 -6.47 -35.78
CA GLY A 423 -28.75 -5.32 -36.00
C GLY A 423 -29.64 -4.94 -34.84
N GLY A 424 -29.61 -3.65 -34.48
CA GLY A 424 -30.70 -2.85 -33.92
C GLY A 424 -31.38 -3.26 -32.60
N GLU A 425 -31.19 -4.48 -32.12
CA GLU A 425 -31.98 -5.11 -31.04
C GLU A 425 -31.14 -5.43 -29.79
N LEU A 426 -29.88 -4.97 -29.75
CA LEU A 426 -28.95 -5.18 -28.64
C LEU A 426 -28.86 -3.93 -27.77
N LEU A 427 -29.20 -4.07 -26.49
CA LEU A 427 -28.88 -3.07 -25.47
C LEU A 427 -27.56 -3.48 -24.81
N LEU A 428 -26.47 -2.83 -25.21
CA LEU A 428 -25.17 -2.98 -24.55
C LEU A 428 -25.03 -1.93 -23.44
N GLU A 429 -24.82 -2.42 -22.23
CA GLU A 429 -24.59 -1.62 -21.02
C GLU A 429 -23.18 -1.93 -20.47
N GLN A 430 -22.54 -0.96 -19.81
CA GLN A 430 -21.20 -1.14 -19.27
C GLN A 430 -20.98 -0.35 -17.97
N TYR A 431 -20.38 -1.02 -17.00
CA TYR A 431 -19.76 -0.38 -15.83
C TYR A 431 -18.34 0.04 -16.18
N PHE A 432 -18.02 1.32 -15.95
CA PHE A 432 -16.72 1.92 -16.22
C PHE A 432 -16.14 2.53 -14.93
N SER A 433 -14.87 2.25 -14.69
CA SER A 433 -14.09 2.88 -13.62
C SER A 433 -12.66 3.15 -14.08
N ASP A 434 -12.10 4.29 -13.66
CA ASP A 434 -10.78 4.75 -14.07
C ASP A 434 -10.06 5.46 -12.91
N TRP A 435 -9.43 4.65 -12.07
CA TRP A 435 -8.75 5.08 -10.86
C TRP A 435 -7.62 4.10 -10.51
N GLY A 436 -6.72 4.53 -9.62
CA GLY A 436 -5.56 3.78 -9.19
C GLY A 436 -5.33 3.89 -7.68
N LEU A 437 -4.28 3.21 -7.22
CA LEU A 437 -3.87 3.21 -5.82
C LEU A 437 -2.71 4.20 -5.61
N GLY A 438 -2.85 5.13 -4.69
CA GLY A 438 -1.73 5.96 -4.25
C GLY A 438 -1.09 5.31 -3.04
N ILE A 439 0.12 4.81 -3.19
CA ILE A 439 0.95 4.29 -2.08
C ILE A 439 2.13 5.23 -1.94
N THR A 440 2.38 5.70 -0.73
CA THR A 440 3.63 6.34 -0.34
C THR A 440 4.36 5.48 0.69
N LEU A 441 5.68 5.48 0.75
CA LEU A 441 6.46 4.74 1.74
C LEU A 441 6.07 3.25 1.81
N ALA A 442 6.43 2.50 0.78
CA ALA A 442 6.15 1.06 0.66
C ALA A 442 6.64 0.25 1.89
N GLU A 443 7.67 0.74 2.57
CA GLU A 443 8.24 0.17 3.79
C GLU A 443 7.24 0.07 4.96
N THR A 444 6.18 0.87 4.97
CA THR A 444 5.16 0.85 6.05
C THR A 444 4.12 -0.26 5.91
N HIS A 445 4.10 -0.95 4.77
CA HIS A 445 3.13 -1.99 4.44
C HIS A 445 3.80 -3.37 4.46
N HIS A 446 3.13 -4.35 5.06
CA HIS A 446 3.68 -5.70 5.24
C HIS A 446 2.75 -6.76 4.65
N MET A 447 3.33 -7.86 4.21
CA MET A 447 2.60 -9.02 3.69
C MET A 447 2.88 -10.24 4.57
N LEU A 448 1.81 -10.92 4.96
CA LEU A 448 1.84 -12.16 5.73
C LEU A 448 1.46 -13.32 4.82
N LYS A 449 2.37 -14.28 4.62
CA LYS A 449 2.15 -15.49 3.85
C LYS A 449 2.09 -16.67 4.80
N PHE A 450 0.90 -17.18 5.09
CA PHE A 450 0.76 -18.41 5.87
C PHE A 450 0.84 -19.62 4.94
N ALA A 451 1.78 -20.51 5.25
CA ALA A 451 1.99 -21.78 4.56
C ALA A 451 1.61 -22.98 5.44
#